data_AF-A0A6N7PVR8-F1
#
_entry.id   AF-A0A6N7PVR8-F1
#
_cell.length_a   1.000
_cell.length_b   1.000
_cell.length_c   1.000
_cell.angle_alpha   90.00
_cell.angle_beta   90.00
_cell.angle_gamma   90.00
#
_symmetry.space_group_name_H-M   'P 1'
#
loop_
_entity.id
_entity.type
_entity.pdbx_description
1 polymer ?
#
loop_
_entity_poly.entity_id
_entity_poly.type
_entity_poly.pdbx_seq_one_letter_code
_entity_poly.pdbx_strand_id
1 'polypeptide(L)'
;MVLAWLIGVQGLSEAFATLVYLREGNLPDVAGMTLSLKDAAEPIEALMALQAAAWMRTLGEAGQLAFPLFAGRFLLSVLLVIAAGMAMSGRPGARVLAMQALVANAALAILIFWLLRDARYAWVDSIMRVNDVLPTLPASAPPAEQEYWSSYLMNRRVWLWVPRMRLILFDVGSLVLAAITLTSPRTKAFFEAVAAAQEQTEDS
;
A
#
# COMPACT_ATOMS: atom_id res chain seq x y z
N MET A 1 6.75 17.31 -6.58
CA MET A 1 7.64 16.22 -7.05
C MET A 1 8.11 15.32 -5.93
N VAL A 2 8.63 15.85 -4.81
CA VAL A 2 9.01 15.04 -3.63
C VAL A 2 7.89 14.08 -3.17
N LEU A 3 6.64 14.55 -3.08
CA LEU A 3 5.51 13.68 -2.73
C LEU A 3 5.33 12.49 -3.71
N ALA A 4 5.39 12.75 -5.02
CA ALA A 4 5.28 11.69 -6.04
C ALA A 4 6.46 10.70 -5.96
N TRP A 5 7.66 11.20 -5.65
CA TRP A 5 8.84 10.38 -5.40
C TRP A 5 8.66 9.49 -4.18
N LEU A 6 8.18 10.04 -3.04
CA LEU A 6 7.91 9.27 -1.81
C LEU A 6 6.85 8.19 -2.04
N ILE A 7 5.77 8.51 -2.76
CA ILE A 7 4.74 7.54 -3.13
C ILE A 7 5.35 6.42 -3.99
N GLY A 8 6.20 6.78 -4.96
CA GLY A 8 6.91 5.81 -5.78
C GLY A 8 7.82 4.89 -4.98
N VAL A 9 8.60 5.42 -4.02
CA VAL A 9 9.49 4.62 -3.16
C VAL A 9 8.70 3.69 -2.24
N GLN A 10 7.61 4.18 -1.64
CA GLN A 10 6.74 3.35 -0.82
C GLN A 10 6.12 2.21 -1.65
N GLY A 11 5.52 2.54 -2.79
CA GLY A 11 4.91 1.56 -3.69
C GLY A 11 5.91 0.52 -4.20
N LEU A 12 7.15 0.95 -4.47
CA LEU A 12 8.26 0.09 -4.86
C LEU A 12 8.61 -0.91 -3.76
N SER A 13 8.80 -0.42 -2.53
CA SER A 13 9.15 -1.25 -1.37
C SER A 13 8.05 -2.29 -1.08
N GLU A 14 6.79 -1.86 -1.04
CA GLU A 14 5.64 -2.76 -0.82
C GLU A 14 5.53 -3.83 -1.91
N ALA A 15 5.66 -3.44 -3.18
CA ALA A 15 5.56 -4.38 -4.30
C ALA A 15 6.73 -5.36 -4.33
N PHE A 16 7.95 -4.88 -4.06
CA PHE A 16 9.14 -5.72 -3.98
C PHE A 16 9.03 -6.76 -2.87
N ALA A 17 8.69 -6.35 -1.64
CA ALA A 17 8.50 -7.26 -0.52
C ALA A 17 7.45 -8.35 -0.84
N THR A 18 6.33 -7.94 -1.45
CA THR A 18 5.28 -8.88 -1.89
C THR A 18 5.77 -9.84 -2.96
N LEU A 19 6.53 -9.37 -3.95
CA LEU A 19 7.07 -10.21 -5.02
C LEU A 19 8.11 -11.22 -4.52
N VAL A 20 9.01 -10.81 -3.64
CA VAL A 20 9.99 -11.70 -3.00
C VAL A 20 9.25 -12.83 -2.29
N TYR A 21 8.26 -12.46 -1.47
CA TYR A 21 7.45 -13.40 -0.73
C TYR A 21 6.67 -14.37 -1.65
N LEU A 22 6.01 -13.86 -2.70
CA LEU A 22 5.28 -14.69 -3.67
C LEU A 22 6.20 -15.63 -4.46
N ARG A 23 7.44 -15.20 -4.71
CA ARG A 23 8.44 -15.99 -5.44
C ARG A 23 9.01 -17.13 -4.59
N GLU A 24 9.29 -16.86 -3.31
CA GLU A 24 9.88 -17.86 -2.41
C GLU A 24 8.87 -18.93 -2.00
N GLY A 25 7.56 -18.63 -2.00
CA GLY A 25 6.51 -19.58 -1.64
C GLY A 25 6.49 -19.93 -0.15
N ASN A 26 7.28 -19.23 0.68
CA ASN A 26 7.32 -19.39 2.13
C ASN A 26 6.11 -18.71 2.76
N LEU A 27 4.96 -19.40 2.76
CA LEU A 27 3.74 -18.88 3.34
C LEU A 27 3.81 -18.93 4.89
N PRO A 28 3.46 -17.86 5.62
CA PRO A 28 3.53 -17.84 7.06
C PRO A 28 2.47 -18.77 7.62
N ASP A 29 2.82 -19.45 8.70
CA ASP A 29 1.89 -20.30 9.42
C ASP A 29 0.93 -19.47 10.27
N VAL A 30 -0.12 -18.96 9.63
CA VAL A 30 -1.17 -18.15 10.29
C VAL A 30 -1.84 -18.95 11.41
N ALA A 31 -1.97 -20.27 11.27
CA ALA A 31 -2.60 -21.12 12.29
C ALA A 31 -1.71 -21.21 13.54
N GLY A 32 -0.41 -21.47 13.35
CA GLY A 32 0.59 -21.45 14.43
C GLY A 32 0.65 -20.09 15.14
N MET A 33 0.70 -18.99 14.37
CA MET A 33 0.72 -17.63 14.94
C MET A 33 -0.57 -17.31 15.73
N THR A 34 -1.72 -17.80 15.29
CA THR A 34 -3.00 -17.63 16.01
C THR A 34 -2.99 -18.36 17.35
N LEU A 35 -2.37 -19.55 17.42
CA LEU A 35 -2.21 -20.28 18.68
C LEU A 35 -1.24 -19.56 19.63
N SER A 36 -0.09 -19.09 19.12
CA SER A 36 0.89 -18.35 19.91
C SER A 36 0.41 -16.98 20.39
N LEU A 37 -0.65 -16.43 19.79
CA LEU A 37 -1.21 -15.13 20.18
C LEU A 37 -1.69 -15.12 21.64
N LYS A 38 -2.15 -16.27 22.16
CA LYS A 38 -2.64 -16.41 23.54
C LYS A 38 -1.54 -16.17 24.58
N ASP A 39 -0.33 -16.60 24.24
CA ASP A 39 0.83 -16.59 25.13
C ASP A 39 1.78 -15.41 24.83
N ALA A 40 1.39 -14.51 23.91
CA ALA A 40 2.19 -13.37 23.50
C ALA A 40 2.30 -12.34 24.62
N ALA A 41 3.53 -11.97 24.99
CA ALA A 41 3.79 -10.90 25.96
C ALA A 41 3.22 -9.54 25.49
N GLU A 42 3.20 -9.31 24.18
CA GLU A 42 2.70 -8.09 23.53
C GLU A 42 1.61 -8.44 22.50
N PRO A 43 0.35 -8.59 22.95
CA PRO A 43 -0.69 -9.17 22.12
C PRO A 43 -1.12 -8.28 20.94
N ILE A 44 -0.98 -6.95 21.07
CA ILE A 44 -1.31 -6.02 19.98
C ILE A 44 -0.30 -6.15 18.84
N GLU A 45 1.00 -6.19 19.15
CA GLU A 45 2.04 -6.35 18.13
C GLU A 45 1.94 -7.71 17.45
N ALA A 46 1.70 -8.76 18.23
CA ALA A 46 1.46 -10.10 17.70
C ALA A 46 0.21 -10.14 16.80
N LEU A 47 -0.86 -9.41 17.15
CA LEU A 47 -2.04 -9.29 16.30
C LEU A 47 -1.75 -8.55 14.99
N MET A 48 -0.96 -7.47 15.02
CA MET A 48 -0.53 -6.78 13.79
C MET A 48 0.33 -7.67 12.90
N ALA A 49 1.26 -8.43 13.48
CA ALA A 49 2.06 -9.41 12.76
C ALA A 49 1.20 -10.52 12.14
N LEU A 50 0.23 -11.02 12.88
CA LEU A 50 -0.75 -12.00 12.40
C LEU A 50 -1.58 -11.44 11.24
N GLN A 51 -1.98 -10.17 11.29
CA GLN A 51 -2.71 -9.53 10.21
C GLN A 51 -1.90 -9.45 8.91
N ALA A 52 -0.63 -9.05 9.02
CA ALA A 52 0.30 -9.01 7.90
C ALA A 52 0.54 -10.42 7.33
N ALA A 53 0.74 -11.41 8.20
CA ALA A 53 0.91 -12.81 7.82
C ALA A 53 -0.33 -13.37 7.11
N ALA A 54 -1.53 -13.13 7.64
CA ALA A 54 -2.79 -13.56 7.04
C ALA A 54 -2.98 -12.96 5.65
N TRP A 55 -2.66 -11.67 5.48
CA TRP A 55 -2.72 -11.02 4.18
C TRP A 55 -1.77 -11.68 3.19
N MET A 56 -0.50 -11.87 3.57
CA MET A 56 0.50 -12.53 2.74
C MET A 56 0.13 -13.98 2.39
N ARG A 57 -0.44 -14.74 3.33
CA ARG A 57 -0.97 -16.09 3.09
C ARG A 57 -2.04 -16.08 2.00
N THR A 58 -3.03 -15.18 2.11
CA THR A 58 -4.13 -15.08 1.14
C THR A 58 -3.67 -14.61 -0.24
N LEU A 59 -2.65 -13.74 -0.31
CA LEU A 59 -2.01 -13.37 -1.57
C LEU A 59 -1.28 -14.55 -2.22
N GLY A 60 -0.64 -15.39 -1.40
CA GLY A 60 0.01 -16.62 -1.87
C GLY A 60 -0.97 -17.61 -2.50
N GLU A 61 -2.16 -17.75 -1.91
CA GLU A 61 -3.25 -18.57 -2.45
C GLU A 61 -3.76 -18.01 -3.79
N ALA A 62 -3.78 -16.69 -3.95
CA ALA A 62 -4.08 -16.00 -5.19
C ALA A 62 -2.84 -15.75 -6.08
N GLY A 63 -1.74 -16.48 -5.88
CA GLY A 63 -0.42 -16.16 -6.42
C GLY A 63 -0.38 -15.98 -7.95
N GLN A 64 -1.16 -16.77 -8.70
CA GLN A 64 -1.24 -16.67 -10.17
C GLN A 64 -1.75 -15.31 -10.65
N LEU A 65 -2.68 -14.69 -9.91
CA LEU A 65 -3.20 -13.36 -10.20
C LEU A 65 -2.38 -12.28 -9.50
N ALA A 66 -1.99 -12.50 -8.25
CA ALA A 66 -1.27 -11.52 -7.45
C ALA A 66 0.12 -11.21 -8.03
N PHE A 67 0.88 -12.22 -8.43
CA PHE A 67 2.26 -12.03 -8.92
C PHE A 67 2.37 -11.05 -10.10
N PRO A 68 1.66 -11.23 -11.25
CA PRO A 68 1.77 -10.31 -12.37
C PRO A 68 1.26 -8.90 -12.03
N LEU A 69 0.26 -8.78 -11.15
CA LEU A 69 -0.26 -7.49 -10.71
C LEU A 69 0.77 -6.71 -9.87
N PHE A 70 1.42 -7.37 -8.91
CA PHE A 70 2.46 -6.74 -8.11
C PHE A 70 3.75 -6.49 -8.90
N ALA A 71 4.06 -7.30 -9.92
CA ALA A 71 5.13 -7.01 -10.87
C ALA A 71 4.85 -5.72 -11.66
N GLY A 72 3.61 -5.54 -12.12
CA GLY A 72 3.14 -4.28 -12.71
C GLY A 72 3.29 -3.10 -11.76
N ARG A 73 2.89 -3.25 -10.50
CA ARG A 73 3.00 -2.19 -9.48
C ARG A 73 4.45 -1.83 -9.21
N PHE A 74 5.34 -2.82 -9.15
CA PHE A 74 6.78 -2.60 -9.01
C PHE A 74 7.33 -1.77 -10.16
N LEU A 75 7.07 -2.16 -11.41
CA LEU A 75 7.56 -1.45 -12.61
C LEU A 75 7.02 -0.02 -12.69
N LEU A 76 5.72 0.18 -12.43
CA LEU A 76 5.12 1.51 -12.43
C LEU A 76 5.62 2.38 -11.28
N SER A 77 5.96 1.79 -10.13
CA SER A 77 6.56 2.52 -9.01
C SER A 77 7.99 2.94 -9.33
N VAL A 78 8.81 2.06 -9.94
CA VAL A 78 10.15 2.42 -10.45
C VAL A 78 10.05 3.58 -11.44
N LEU A 79 9.13 3.48 -12.41
CA LEU A 79 8.91 4.54 -13.40
C LEU A 79 8.55 5.87 -12.74
N LEU A 80 7.67 5.84 -11.73
CA LEU A 80 7.27 7.03 -10.98
C LEU A 80 8.46 7.66 -10.24
N VAL A 81 9.30 6.85 -9.59
CA VAL A 81 10.52 7.33 -8.90
C VAL A 81 11.46 8.01 -9.89
N ILE A 82 11.71 7.38 -11.04
CA ILE A 82 12.59 7.94 -12.09
C ILE A 82 11.99 9.22 -12.67
N ALA A 83 10.71 9.21 -13.03
CA ALA A 83 10.02 10.38 -13.59
C ALA A 83 10.00 11.56 -12.61
N ALA A 84 9.73 11.30 -11.33
CA ALA A 84 9.79 12.31 -10.28
C ALA A 84 11.21 12.86 -10.09
N GLY A 85 12.23 11.99 -10.13
CA GLY A 85 13.64 12.38 -10.07
C GLY A 85 14.02 13.30 -11.24
N MET A 86 13.72 12.89 -12.47
CA MET A 86 13.96 13.70 -13.68
C MET A 86 13.25 15.05 -13.62
N ALA A 87 12.01 15.07 -13.11
CA ALA A 87 11.27 16.30 -12.95
C ALA A 87 11.87 17.23 -11.88
N MET A 88 12.43 16.69 -10.79
CA MET A 88 13.17 17.51 -9.82
C MET A 88 14.45 18.10 -10.43
N SER A 89 15.09 17.38 -11.34
CA SER A 89 16.25 17.86 -12.10
C SER A 89 15.89 18.81 -13.26
N GLY A 90 14.61 19.17 -13.43
CA GLY A 90 14.20 20.13 -14.45
C GLY A 90 14.17 19.60 -15.88
N ARG A 91 14.25 18.28 -16.10
CA ARG A 91 14.32 17.73 -17.46
C ARG A 91 13.03 18.01 -18.26
N PRO A 92 13.14 18.40 -19.54
CA PRO A 92 11.97 18.62 -20.40
C PRO A 92 11.16 17.32 -20.55
N GLY A 93 9.84 17.45 -20.59
CA GLY A 93 8.91 16.31 -20.71
C GLY A 93 8.72 15.45 -19.45
N ALA A 94 9.62 15.55 -18.45
CA ALA A 94 9.56 14.70 -17.24
C ALA A 94 8.27 14.88 -16.43
N ARG A 95 7.67 16.08 -16.46
CA ARG A 95 6.39 16.36 -15.81
C ARG A 95 5.23 15.56 -16.41
N VAL A 96 5.17 15.48 -17.74
CA VAL A 96 4.10 14.73 -18.44
C VAL A 96 4.26 13.24 -18.14
N LEU A 97 5.50 12.74 -18.18
CA LEU A 97 5.79 11.36 -17.81
C LEU A 97 5.41 11.07 -16.36
N ALA A 98 5.72 11.97 -15.41
CA ALA A 98 5.33 11.81 -14.01
C ALA A 98 3.80 11.78 -13.84
N MET A 99 3.06 12.63 -14.57
CA MET A 99 1.60 12.58 -14.56
C MET A 99 1.04 11.28 -15.13
N GLN A 100 1.58 10.79 -16.26
CA GLN A 100 1.20 9.49 -16.83
C GLN A 100 1.48 8.34 -15.87
N ALA A 101 2.64 8.35 -15.21
CA ALA A 101 3.01 7.36 -14.21
C ALA A 101 2.07 7.39 -13.00
N LEU A 102 1.70 8.57 -12.49
CA LEU A 102 0.73 8.71 -11.39
C LEU A 102 -0.64 8.11 -11.77
N VAL A 103 -1.15 8.45 -12.96
CA VAL A 103 -2.44 7.94 -13.46
C VAL A 103 -2.39 6.43 -13.65
N ALA A 104 -1.32 5.90 -14.24
CA ALA A 104 -1.13 4.46 -14.43
C ALA A 104 -1.08 3.71 -13.08
N ASN A 105 -0.37 4.25 -12.09
CA ASN A 105 -0.33 3.69 -10.73
C ASN A 105 -1.72 3.68 -10.09
N ALA A 106 -2.50 4.76 -10.25
CA ALA A 106 -3.85 4.85 -9.69
C ALA A 106 -4.80 3.83 -10.35
N ALA A 107 -4.75 3.72 -11.68
CA ALA A 107 -5.53 2.73 -12.42
C ALA A 107 -5.16 1.30 -12.01
N LEU A 108 -3.86 1.00 -11.89
CA LEU A 108 -3.41 -0.32 -11.45
C LEU A 108 -3.81 -0.62 -10.00
N ALA A 109 -3.75 0.36 -9.10
CA ALA A 109 -4.21 0.17 -7.72
C ALA A 109 -5.70 -0.18 -7.65
N ILE A 110 -6.54 0.48 -8.47
CA ILE A 110 -7.96 0.14 -8.61
C ILE A 110 -8.14 -1.28 -9.16
N LEU A 111 -7.36 -1.67 -10.17
CA LEU A 111 -7.40 -3.02 -10.74
C LEU A 111 -6.97 -4.09 -9.73
N ILE A 112 -5.89 -3.88 -8.99
CA ILE A 112 -5.44 -4.76 -7.89
C ILE A 112 -6.55 -4.92 -6.87
N PHE A 113 -7.17 -3.79 -6.47
CA PHE A 113 -8.30 -3.84 -5.57
C PHE A 113 -9.47 -4.61 -6.20
N TRP A 114 -9.80 -4.44 -7.46
CA TRP A 114 -10.94 -5.18 -8.00
C TRP A 114 -10.66 -6.67 -8.16
N LEU A 115 -9.50 -7.04 -8.71
CA LEU A 115 -9.12 -8.41 -9.04
C LEU A 115 -8.79 -9.27 -7.81
N LEU A 116 -8.21 -8.69 -6.75
CA LEU A 116 -7.89 -9.41 -5.51
C LEU A 116 -9.03 -9.35 -4.48
N ARG A 117 -10.28 -9.23 -4.93
CA ARG A 117 -11.46 -9.15 -4.06
C ARG A 117 -11.59 -10.39 -3.18
N ASP A 118 -11.40 -11.57 -3.75
CA ASP A 118 -11.57 -12.83 -3.04
C ASP A 118 -10.47 -13.04 -1.99
N ALA A 119 -9.22 -12.71 -2.33
CA ALA A 119 -8.11 -12.71 -1.37
C ALA A 119 -8.38 -11.77 -0.18
N ARG A 120 -8.98 -10.59 -0.41
CA ARG A 120 -9.36 -9.69 0.68
C ARG A 120 -10.47 -10.22 1.57
N TYR A 121 -11.47 -10.90 1.01
CA TYR A 121 -12.49 -11.55 1.83
C TYR A 121 -11.91 -12.70 2.64
N ALA A 122 -11.06 -13.53 2.03
CA ALA A 122 -10.35 -14.60 2.72
C ALA A 122 -9.45 -14.07 3.85
N TRP A 123 -8.79 -12.93 3.63
CA TRP A 123 -8.02 -12.24 4.67
C TRP A 123 -8.92 -11.79 5.81
N VAL A 124 -10.02 -11.08 5.54
CA VAL A 124 -10.98 -10.66 6.57
C VAL A 124 -11.50 -11.87 7.34
N ASP A 125 -11.87 -12.94 6.64
CA ASP A 125 -12.38 -14.16 7.27
C ASP A 125 -11.31 -14.83 8.15
N SER A 126 -10.04 -14.78 7.76
CA SER A 126 -8.92 -15.26 8.58
C SER A 126 -8.75 -14.43 9.86
N ILE A 127 -8.88 -13.11 9.79
CA ILE A 127 -8.84 -12.23 10.97
C ILE A 127 -10.05 -12.47 11.88
N MET A 128 -11.24 -12.69 11.31
CA MET A 128 -12.44 -12.97 12.11
C MET A 128 -12.37 -14.28 12.87
N ARG A 129 -11.59 -15.28 12.40
CA ARG A 129 -11.34 -16.52 13.18
C ARG A 129 -10.48 -16.28 14.43
N VAL A 130 -9.68 -15.21 14.45
CA VAL A 130 -8.94 -14.81 15.65
C VAL A 130 -9.90 -14.43 16.78
N ASN A 131 -11.12 -14.00 16.46
CA ASN A 131 -12.15 -13.65 17.45
C ASN A 131 -12.48 -14.80 18.41
N ASP A 132 -12.29 -16.06 17.99
CA ASP A 132 -12.47 -17.23 18.86
C ASP A 132 -11.38 -17.32 19.95
N VAL A 133 -10.27 -16.60 19.76
CA VAL A 133 -9.08 -16.57 20.62
C VAL A 133 -8.95 -15.26 21.40
N LEU A 134 -9.57 -14.16 20.92
CA LEU A 134 -9.55 -12.85 21.57
C LEU A 134 -10.07 -12.78 23.02
N PRO A 135 -11.09 -13.56 23.45
CA PRO A 135 -11.55 -13.56 24.84
C PRO A 135 -10.47 -13.97 25.86
N THR A 136 -9.34 -14.50 25.38
CA THR A 136 -8.19 -14.92 26.19
C THR A 136 -7.00 -13.96 26.13
N LEU A 137 -7.08 -12.88 25.34
CA LEU A 137 -6.10 -11.79 25.37
C LEU A 137 -6.17 -11.07 26.71
N PRO A 138 -5.03 -10.61 27.24
CA PRO A 138 -4.63 -10.88 28.61
C PRO A 138 -5.72 -10.50 29.60
N ALA A 139 -6.04 -11.43 30.51
CA ALA A 139 -7.00 -11.24 31.60
C ALA A 139 -6.65 -10.05 32.52
N SER A 140 -5.48 -9.43 32.35
CA SER A 140 -5.03 -8.21 33.02
C SER A 140 -5.56 -6.91 32.38
N ALA A 141 -6.16 -6.94 31.19
CA ALA A 141 -6.74 -5.75 30.57
C ALA A 141 -8.03 -5.30 31.30
N PRO A 142 -8.25 -3.99 31.53
CA PRO A 142 -9.48 -3.49 32.12
C PRO A 142 -10.74 -3.92 31.33
N PRO A 143 -11.87 -4.22 31.99
CA PRO A 143 -13.09 -4.67 31.33
C PRO A 143 -13.60 -3.72 30.23
N ALA A 144 -13.44 -2.41 30.43
CA ALA A 144 -13.83 -1.39 29.46
C ALA A 144 -12.98 -1.45 28.17
N GLU A 145 -11.71 -1.84 28.26
CA GLU A 145 -10.85 -2.02 27.10
C GLU A 145 -11.22 -3.32 26.37
N GLN A 146 -11.49 -4.41 27.08
CA GLN A 146 -11.96 -5.66 26.47
C GLN A 146 -13.27 -5.48 25.69
N GLU A 147 -14.20 -4.68 26.21
CA GLU A 147 -15.45 -4.33 25.52
C GLU A 147 -15.19 -3.46 24.27
N TYR A 148 -14.27 -2.49 24.34
CA TYR A 148 -13.85 -1.69 23.19
C TYR A 148 -13.20 -2.56 22.09
N TRP A 149 -12.36 -3.53 22.46
CA TRP A 149 -11.63 -4.37 21.52
C TRP A 149 -12.59 -5.32 20.80
N SER A 150 -13.47 -5.99 21.55
CA SER A 150 -14.46 -6.90 20.98
C SER A 150 -15.47 -6.17 20.09
N SER A 151 -15.91 -4.97 20.45
CA SER A 151 -16.90 -4.22 19.66
C SER A 151 -16.31 -3.52 18.42
N TYR A 152 -15.12 -2.92 18.55
CA TYR A 152 -14.52 -2.10 17.49
C TYR A 152 -13.55 -2.90 16.59
N LEU A 153 -12.66 -3.69 17.19
CA LEU A 153 -11.67 -4.48 16.44
C LEU A 153 -12.26 -5.75 15.85
N MET A 154 -13.46 -6.22 16.23
CA MET A 154 -14.02 -7.47 15.69
C MET A 154 -15.30 -7.29 14.88
N ASN A 155 -15.67 -6.05 14.59
CA ASN A 155 -16.77 -5.80 13.66
C ASN A 155 -16.32 -6.07 12.22
N ARG A 156 -16.82 -7.18 11.63
CA ARG A 156 -16.54 -7.55 10.22
C ARG A 156 -16.80 -6.40 9.25
N ARG A 157 -17.81 -5.56 9.50
CA ARG A 157 -18.12 -4.40 8.66
C ARG A 157 -16.96 -3.40 8.66
N VAL A 158 -16.34 -3.16 9.81
CA VAL A 158 -15.16 -2.28 9.95
C VAL A 158 -13.99 -2.85 9.16
N TRP A 159 -13.70 -4.14 9.30
CA TRP A 159 -12.61 -4.80 8.55
C TRP A 159 -12.79 -4.77 7.03
N LEU A 160 -14.03 -4.85 6.54
CA LEU A 160 -14.30 -4.69 5.12
C LEU A 160 -14.13 -3.25 4.64
N TRP A 161 -14.22 -2.26 5.55
CA TRP A 161 -13.99 -0.85 5.24
C TRP A 161 -12.51 -0.47 5.28
N VAL A 162 -11.68 -1.09 6.13
CA VAL A 162 -10.23 -0.85 6.21
C VAL A 162 -9.54 -0.84 4.84
N PRO A 163 -9.64 -1.89 4.00
CA PRO A 163 -8.96 -1.90 2.71
C PRO A 163 -9.54 -0.89 1.72
N ARG A 164 -10.82 -0.51 1.85
CA ARG A 164 -11.44 0.54 1.04
C ARG A 164 -10.88 1.92 1.40
N MET A 165 -10.80 2.21 2.70
CA MET A 165 -10.22 3.45 3.20
C MET A 165 -8.75 3.55 2.83
N ARG A 166 -7.99 2.44 2.94
CA ARG A 166 -6.60 2.39 2.49
C ARG A 166 -6.47 2.72 1.00
N LEU A 167 -7.28 2.07 0.16
CA LEU A 167 -7.29 2.35 -1.28
C LEU A 167 -7.58 3.83 -1.56
N ILE A 168 -8.64 4.38 -0.96
CA ILE A 168 -9.08 5.74 -1.23
C ILE A 168 -8.07 6.76 -0.74
N LEU A 169 -7.51 6.60 0.47
CA LEU A 169 -6.64 7.59 1.08
C LEU A 169 -5.19 7.47 0.59
N PHE A 170 -4.63 6.27 0.59
CA PHE A 170 -3.20 6.06 0.40
C PHE A 170 -2.84 5.63 -1.01
N ASP A 171 -3.63 4.78 -1.66
CA ASP A 171 -3.27 4.27 -2.99
C ASP A 171 -3.78 5.20 -4.12
N VAL A 172 -5.01 5.73 -4.03
CA VAL A 172 -5.61 6.55 -5.10
C VAL A 172 -5.61 8.03 -4.74
N GLY A 173 -6.06 8.38 -3.53
CA GLY A 173 -6.19 9.77 -3.09
C GLY A 173 -4.86 10.51 -3.07
N SER A 174 -3.80 9.87 -2.59
CA SER A 174 -2.45 10.43 -2.60
C SER A 174 -1.94 10.71 -4.02
N LEU A 175 -2.19 9.78 -4.96
CA LEU A 175 -1.80 9.92 -6.37
C LEU A 175 -2.59 11.01 -7.08
N VAL A 176 -3.90 11.08 -6.85
CA VAL A 176 -4.77 12.14 -7.38
C VAL A 176 -4.36 13.49 -6.82
N LEU A 177 -4.10 13.59 -5.53
CA LEU A 177 -3.60 14.81 -4.90
C LEU A 177 -2.26 15.23 -5.52
N ALA A 178 -1.32 14.29 -5.67
CA ALA A 178 -0.05 14.55 -6.36
C ALA A 178 -0.29 15.07 -7.78
N ALA A 179 -1.16 14.44 -8.57
CA ALA A 179 -1.50 14.88 -9.92
C ALA A 179 -2.10 16.30 -9.94
N ILE A 180 -3.06 16.60 -9.06
CA ILE A 180 -3.66 17.94 -8.92
C ILE A 180 -2.58 18.98 -8.60
N THR A 181 -1.71 18.69 -7.63
CA THR A 181 -0.61 19.62 -7.29
C THR A 181 0.32 19.86 -8.49
N LEU A 182 0.58 18.83 -9.30
CA LEU A 182 1.38 18.96 -10.52
C LEU A 182 0.71 19.78 -11.62
N THR A 183 -0.61 19.88 -11.64
CA THR A 183 -1.34 20.73 -12.59
C THR A 183 -1.39 22.21 -12.15
N SER A 184 -0.99 22.51 -10.92
CA SER A 184 -1.12 23.86 -10.36
C SER A 184 -0.33 24.92 -11.15
N PRO A 185 -0.83 26.18 -11.21
CA PRO A 185 -0.14 27.26 -11.92
C PRO A 185 1.27 27.52 -11.41
N ARG A 186 1.49 27.42 -10.09
CA ARG A 186 2.81 27.58 -9.48
C ARG A 186 3.81 26.54 -10.00
N THR A 187 3.38 25.29 -10.11
CA THR A 187 4.22 24.23 -10.65
C THR A 187 4.49 24.43 -12.14
N LYS A 188 3.49 24.90 -12.93
CA LYS A 188 3.71 25.29 -14.34
C LYS A 188 4.81 26.33 -14.46
N ALA A 189 4.68 27.44 -13.74
CA ALA A 189 5.63 28.56 -13.78
C ALA A 189 7.05 28.12 -13.40
N PHE A 190 7.20 27.25 -12.39
CA PHE A 190 8.51 26.69 -12.03
C PHE A 190 9.15 25.91 -13.19
N PHE A 191 8.39 25.02 -13.84
CA PHE A 191 8.92 24.23 -14.96
C PHE A 191 9.22 25.07 -16.20
N GLU A 192 8.41 26.09 -16.47
CA GLU A 192 8.66 27.05 -17.56
C GLU A 192 9.94 27.85 -17.30
N ALA A 193 10.15 28.34 -16.08
CA ALA A 193 11.36 29.07 -15.71
C ALA A 193 12.63 28.20 -15.80
N VAL A 194 12.53 26.93 -15.39
CA VAL A 194 13.64 25.97 -15.47
C VAL A 194 13.97 25.62 -16.92
N ALA A 195 12.96 25.43 -17.77
CA ALA A 195 13.17 25.19 -19.20
C ALA A 195 13.87 26.39 -19.88
N ALA A 196 13.41 27.61 -19.61
CA ALA A 196 14.02 28.82 -20.16
C ALA A 196 15.48 29.01 -19.72
N ALA A 197 15.83 28.63 -18.49
CA ALA A 197 17.21 28.69 -18.00
C ALA A 197 18.13 27.66 -18.68
N GLN A 198 17.60 26.49 -19.07
CA GLN A 198 18.36 25.46 -19.78
C GLN A 198 18.68 25.89 -21.21
N GLU A 199 17.69 26.46 -21.93
CA GLU A 199 17.89 26.98 -23.29
C GLU A 199 18.99 28.07 -23.33
N GLN A 200 19.00 28.98 -22.36
CA GLN A 200 20.04 30.02 -22.26
C GLN A 200 21.45 29.48 -22.02
N THR A 201 21.57 28.29 -21.41
CA THR A 201 22.88 27.67 -21.13
C THR A 201 23.41 26.90 -22.35
N GLU A 202 22.54 26.42 -23.25
CA GLU A 202 22.95 25.73 -24.47
C GLU A 202 23.38 26.69 -25.58
N ASP A 203 22.89 27.94 -25.56
CA ASP A 203 23.20 28.99 -26.54
C ASP A 203 24.48 29.80 -26.22
N SER A 204 25.10 29.58 -25.06
CA SER A 204 26.28 30.30 -24.56
C SER A 204 27.56 29.45 -24.56
#